data_AF-A0A0G4N915-F1
#
_entry.id   AF-A0A0G4N915-F1
#
_cell.length_a   1.000
_cell.length_b   1.000
_cell.length_c   1.000
_cell.angle_alpha   90.00
_cell.angle_beta   90.00
_cell.angle_gamma   90.00
#
_symmetry.space_group_name_H-M   'P 1'
#
loop_
_entity.id
_entity.type
_entity.pdbx_description
1 polymer ?
#
loop_
_entity_poly.entity_id
_entity_poly.type
_entity_poly.pdbx_seq_one_letter_code
_entity_poly.pdbx_strand_id
1 'polypeptide(L)'
;MPEHEPSATTPLLGGVRRSQPTTAKIWKNPILDWPGITAQILILALVAIIWSYILAHPVILFTGHPLAQSLAILILTQSVLVLQPTHDAAQKRQGQRVHAVLNLAAFLLLVA
;
A
#
# COMPACT_ATOMS: atom_id res chain seq x y z
N MET A 1 42.71 -15.10 -11.70
CA MET A 1 41.59 -14.65 -10.84
C MET A 1 40.34 -14.82 -11.69
N PRO A 2 39.43 -15.75 -11.38
CA PRO A 2 38.28 -16.00 -12.25
C PRO A 2 37.35 -14.80 -12.19
N GLU A 3 37.02 -14.24 -13.35
CA GLU A 3 36.07 -13.15 -13.48
C GLU A 3 34.68 -13.67 -13.10
N HIS A 4 34.11 -13.11 -12.03
CA HIS A 4 32.77 -13.43 -11.58
C HIS A 4 31.81 -12.64 -12.47
N GLU A 5 31.27 -13.29 -13.51
CA GLU A 5 30.17 -12.75 -14.32
C GLU A 5 29.05 -12.29 -13.38
N PRO A 6 28.69 -11.00 -13.36
CA PRO A 6 27.64 -10.51 -12.48
C PRO A 6 26.30 -11.10 -12.93
N SER A 7 25.84 -12.12 -12.22
CA SER A 7 24.52 -12.71 -12.42
C SER A 7 23.46 -11.62 -12.27
N ALA A 8 22.53 -11.53 -13.23
CA ALA A 8 21.47 -10.51 -13.29
C ALA A 8 20.54 -10.46 -12.06
N THR A 9 20.72 -11.36 -11.09
CA THR A 9 19.96 -11.45 -9.85
C THR A 9 20.66 -10.81 -8.64
N THR A 10 21.94 -10.46 -8.71
CA THR A 10 22.65 -9.81 -7.59
C THR A 10 22.59 -8.28 -7.69
N PRO A 11 22.07 -7.57 -6.66
CA PRO A 11 22.07 -6.10 -6.65
C PRO A 11 23.49 -5.54 -6.68
N LEU A 12 23.75 -4.60 -7.58
CA LEU A 12 25.04 -3.92 -7.82
C LEU A 12 25.68 -3.23 -6.59
N LEU A 13 24.97 -3.09 -5.47
CA LEU A 13 25.42 -2.37 -4.27
C LEU A 13 25.49 -3.24 -3.00
N GLY A 14 25.43 -4.58 -3.14
CA GLY A 14 25.43 -5.48 -1.99
C GLY A 14 24.05 -5.61 -1.32
N GLY A 15 23.79 -6.78 -0.76
CA GLY A 15 22.47 -7.33 -0.44
C GLY A 15 21.72 -6.75 0.77
N VAL A 16 21.60 -5.43 0.87
CA VAL A 16 20.70 -4.79 1.86
C VAL A 16 19.44 -4.27 1.16
N ARG A 17 18.61 -5.18 0.65
CA ARG A 17 17.22 -4.85 0.31
C ARG A 17 16.30 -5.69 1.18
N ARG A 18 15.39 -5.05 1.91
CA ARG A 18 14.25 -5.74 2.53
C ARG A 18 13.46 -6.40 1.40
N SER A 19 13.31 -7.72 1.48
CA SER A 19 12.89 -8.51 0.33
C SER A 19 11.65 -9.35 0.52
N GLN A 20 10.79 -9.37 -0.49
CA GLN A 20 9.69 -10.30 -0.60
C GLN A 20 10.23 -11.61 -1.16
N PRO A 21 9.87 -12.78 -0.60
CA PRO A 21 10.13 -14.05 -1.24
C PRO A 21 9.49 -14.07 -2.64
N THR A 22 10.20 -14.52 -3.67
CA THR A 22 9.75 -14.50 -5.09
C THR A 22 8.36 -15.13 -5.31
N THR A 23 7.92 -16.00 -4.40
CA THR A 23 6.63 -16.72 -4.44
C THR A 23 5.49 -16.05 -3.69
N ALA A 24 5.74 -14.98 -2.93
CA ALA A 24 4.69 -14.35 -2.13
C ALA A 24 3.73 -13.54 -3.00
N LYS A 25 2.42 -13.69 -2.73
CA LYS A 25 1.36 -12.95 -3.41
C LYS A 25 1.47 -11.46 -3.07
N ILE A 26 1.29 -10.59 -4.07
CA ILE A 26 1.44 -9.13 -3.95
C ILE A 26 0.52 -8.49 -2.88
N TRP A 27 -0.63 -9.12 -2.60
CA TRP A 27 -1.57 -8.66 -1.56
C TRP A 27 -1.01 -8.78 -0.14
N LYS A 28 0.07 -9.52 0.07
CA LYS A 28 0.76 -9.62 1.37
C LYS A 28 1.77 -8.51 1.60
N ASN A 29 2.10 -7.72 0.57
CA ASN A 29 3.09 -6.64 0.63
C ASN A 29 2.85 -5.67 1.80
N PRO A 30 1.61 -5.20 2.04
CA PRO A 30 1.37 -4.18 3.06
C PRO A 30 1.61 -4.64 4.51
N ILE A 31 1.80 -5.93 4.76
CA ILE A 31 2.03 -6.51 6.10
C ILE A 31 3.37 -7.26 6.17
N LEU A 32 4.23 -7.12 5.16
CA LEU A 32 5.44 -7.93 5.04
C LEU A 32 6.61 -7.39 5.88
N ASP A 33 6.66 -6.08 6.11
CA ASP A 33 7.74 -5.42 6.84
C ASP A 33 7.20 -4.49 7.94
N TRP A 34 8.11 -4.07 8.83
CA TRP A 34 7.76 -3.19 9.95
C TRP A 34 7.11 -1.87 9.51
N PRO A 35 7.65 -1.14 8.51
CA PRO A 35 6.99 0.07 7.99
C PRO A 35 5.57 -0.20 7.49
N GLY A 36 5.33 -1.28 6.74
CA GLY A 36 4.01 -1.66 6.28
C GLY A 36 3.05 -1.94 7.45
N ILE A 37 3.47 -2.75 8.41
CA ILE A 37 2.68 -3.07 9.61
C ILE A 37 2.35 -1.79 10.40
N THR A 38 3.32 -0.91 10.63
CA THR A 38 3.10 0.36 11.32
C THR A 38 2.10 1.24 10.55
N ALA A 39 2.25 1.36 9.23
CA ALA A 39 1.32 2.11 8.40
C ALA A 39 -0.10 1.55 8.46
N GLN A 40 -0.27 0.22 8.44
CA GLN A 40 -1.57 -0.45 8.60
C GLN A 40 -2.24 -0.10 9.94
N ILE A 41 -1.50 -0.20 11.04
CA ILE A 41 -2.03 0.11 12.38
C ILE A 41 -2.48 1.56 12.43
N LEU A 42 -1.65 2.49 11.97
CA LEU A 42 -1.94 3.92 12.02
C LEU A 42 -3.12 4.30 11.12
N ILE A 43 -3.20 3.77 9.90
CA ILE A 43 -4.29 4.11 8.99
C ILE A 43 -5.63 3.53 9.45
N LEU A 44 -5.64 2.31 10.00
CA LEU A 44 -6.84 1.70 10.56
C LEU A 44 -7.30 2.45 11.81
N ALA A 45 -6.37 2.85 12.69
CA ALA A 45 -6.68 3.66 13.85
C ALA A 45 -7.29 5.02 13.46
N LEU A 46 -6.71 5.70 12.46
CA LEU A 46 -7.24 6.97 11.95
C LEU A 46 -8.69 6.82 11.46
N VAL A 47 -8.95 5.83 10.60
CA VAL A 47 -10.30 5.56 10.08
C VAL A 47 -11.26 5.24 11.22
N ALA A 48 -10.86 4.37 12.16
CA ALA A 48 -11.70 4.00 13.29
C ALA A 48 -12.07 5.21 14.16
N ILE A 49 -11.12 6.12 14.44
CA ILE A 49 -11.39 7.34 15.21
C ILE A 49 -12.38 8.25 14.47
N ILE A 50 -12.14 8.50 13.18
CA ILE A 50 -13.00 9.35 12.34
C ILE A 50 -14.43 8.79 12.31
N TRP A 51 -14.56 7.50 12.02
CA TRP A 51 -15.85 6.84 11.90
C TRP A 51 -16.58 6.78 13.24
N SER A 52 -15.88 6.46 14.33
CA SER A 52 -16.47 6.44 15.68
C SER A 52 -17.04 7.80 16.06
N TYR A 53 -16.31 8.88 15.77
CA TYR A 53 -16.78 10.23 16.05
C TYR A 53 -17.99 10.60 15.18
N ILE A 54 -17.91 10.39 13.87
CA ILE A 54 -18.96 10.79 12.93
C ILE A 54 -20.26 10.02 13.15
N LEU A 55 -20.17 8.70 13.33
CA LEU A 55 -21.34 7.83 13.49
C LEU A 55 -21.97 7.92 14.88
N ALA A 56 -21.30 8.55 15.84
CA ALA A 56 -21.88 8.89 17.14
C ALA A 56 -22.77 10.15 17.09
N HIS A 57 -22.83 10.85 15.96
CA HIS A 57 -23.64 12.05 15.76
C HIS A 57 -24.77 11.80 14.75
N PRO A 58 -25.83 12.62 14.75
CA PRO A 58 -26.90 12.51 13.75
C PRO A 58 -26.34 12.57 12.32
N VAL A 59 -26.73 11.60 11.50
CA VAL A 59 -26.32 11.54 10.09
C VAL A 59 -27.01 12.67 9.32
N ILE A 60 -26.20 13.52 8.68
CA ILE A 60 -26.64 14.58 7.78
C ILE A 60 -26.11 14.32 6.37
N LEU A 61 -26.59 15.07 5.36
CA LEU A 61 -26.12 14.90 3.97
C LEU A 61 -24.59 14.98 3.84
N PHE A 62 -23.96 15.88 4.61
CA PHE A 62 -22.50 16.07 4.58
C PHE A 62 -21.72 15.00 5.35
N THR A 63 -22.37 14.15 6.15
CA THR A 63 -21.72 13.03 6.88
C THR A 63 -21.01 12.06 5.94
N GLY A 64 -21.53 11.88 4.72
CA GLY A 64 -20.90 11.03 3.72
C GLY A 64 -19.51 11.51 3.31
N HIS A 65 -19.27 12.84 3.30
CA HIS A 65 -18.00 13.41 2.85
C HIS A 65 -16.81 12.95 3.70
N PRO A 66 -16.72 13.23 5.02
CA PRO A 66 -15.57 12.80 5.81
C PRO A 66 -15.41 11.27 5.90
N LEU A 67 -16.51 10.50 5.76
CA LEU A 67 -16.42 9.03 5.65
C LEU A 67 -15.78 8.60 4.31
N ALA A 68 -16.21 9.17 3.19
CA ALA A 68 -15.65 8.89 1.87
C ALA A 68 -14.18 9.36 1.77
N GLN A 69 -13.86 10.55 2.28
CA GLN A 69 -12.50 11.10 2.27
C GLN A 69 -11.55 10.25 3.14
N SER A 70 -11.97 9.82 4.34
CA SER A 70 -11.13 8.94 5.17
C SER A 70 -10.95 7.55 4.56
N LEU A 71 -11.98 7.01 3.88
CA LEU A 71 -11.87 5.78 3.11
C LEU A 71 -10.91 5.92 1.91
N ALA A 72 -10.93 7.06 1.20
CA ALA A 72 -9.97 7.35 0.14
C ALA A 72 -8.53 7.34 0.64
N ILE A 73 -8.25 7.96 1.79
CA ILE A 73 -6.91 7.98 2.40
C ILE A 73 -6.47 6.56 2.80
N LEU A 74 -7.38 5.72 3.29
CA LEU A 74 -7.10 4.31 3.54
C LEU A 74 -6.67 3.60 2.25
N ILE A 75 -7.43 3.75 1.16
CA ILE A 75 -7.13 3.13 -0.12
C ILE A 75 -5.82 3.65 -0.71
N LEU A 76 -5.55 4.96 -0.64
CA LEU A 76 -4.28 5.55 -1.09
C LEU A 76 -3.09 4.96 -0.31
N THR A 77 -3.26 4.75 1.00
CA THR A 77 -2.24 4.11 1.82
C THR A 77 -1.96 2.69 1.32
N GLN A 78 -3.01 1.90 1.03
CA GLN A 78 -2.83 0.56 0.43
C GLN A 78 -2.17 0.63 -0.95
N SER A 79 -2.50 1.65 -1.74
CA SER A 79 -1.92 1.90 -3.07
C SER A 79 -0.41 2.15 -3.02
N VAL A 80 0.09 2.81 -1.97
CA VAL A 80 1.52 3.00 -1.75
C VAL A 80 2.16 1.71 -1.20
N LEU A 81 1.52 1.07 -0.21
CA LEU A 81 2.08 -0.11 0.44
C LEU A 81 2.16 -1.34 -0.49
N VAL A 82 1.26 -1.50 -1.46
CA VAL A 82 1.33 -2.64 -2.40
C VAL A 82 2.59 -2.61 -3.27
N LEU A 83 3.18 -1.43 -3.48
CA LEU A 83 4.42 -1.26 -4.24
C LEU A 83 5.67 -1.73 -3.47
N GLN A 84 5.54 -2.02 -2.18
CA GLN A 84 6.67 -2.38 -1.33
C GLN A 84 6.41 -3.55 -0.38
N PRO A 85 7.35 -4.49 -0.25
CA PRO A 85 8.61 -4.58 -1.02
C PRO A 85 8.40 -5.34 -2.35
N THR A 86 9.09 -4.94 -3.44
CA THR A 86 9.08 -5.63 -4.76
C THR A 86 10.49 -5.72 -5.35
N HIS A 87 10.80 -6.80 -6.08
CA HIS A 87 12.19 -7.16 -6.45
C HIS A 87 12.40 -7.27 -7.94
N ASP A 88 11.58 -8.09 -8.60
CA ASP A 88 11.71 -8.34 -10.03
C ASP A 88 10.78 -7.45 -10.87
N ALA A 89 11.02 -7.43 -12.18
CA ALA A 89 10.25 -6.62 -13.12
C ALA A 89 8.78 -7.08 -13.24
N ALA A 90 8.48 -8.35 -13.00
CA ALA A 90 7.11 -8.87 -13.04
C ALA A 90 6.30 -8.39 -11.83
N GLN A 91 6.86 -8.47 -10.62
CA GLN A 91 6.28 -7.95 -9.38
C GLN A 91 6.02 -6.44 -9.48
N LYS A 92 6.98 -5.66 -9.99
CA LYS A 92 6.81 -4.21 -10.18
C LYS A 92 5.68 -3.88 -11.16
N ARG A 93 5.59 -4.60 -12.29
CA ARG A 93 4.50 -4.44 -13.26
C ARG A 93 3.14 -4.77 -12.64
N GLN A 94 3.05 -5.86 -11.89
CA GLN A 94 1.83 -6.23 -11.19
C GLN A 94 1.46 -5.18 -10.12
N GLY A 95 2.45 -4.69 -9.37
CA GLY A 95 2.26 -3.64 -8.37
C GLY A 95 1.73 -2.36 -8.97
N GLN A 96 2.24 -1.93 -10.12
CA GLN A 96 1.75 -0.73 -10.81
C GLN A 96 0.30 -0.86 -11.30
N ARG A 97 -0.11 -2.06 -11.75
CA ARG A 97 -1.51 -2.30 -12.12
C ARG A 97 -2.43 -2.17 -10.91
N VAL A 98 -2.06 -2.79 -9.79
CA VAL A 98 -2.84 -2.69 -8.55
C VAL A 98 -2.86 -1.25 -8.02
N HIS A 99 -1.73 -0.56 -8.04
CA HIS A 99 -1.62 0.86 -7.70
C HIS A 99 -2.54 1.75 -8.53
N ALA A 100 -2.58 1.55 -9.86
CA ALA A 100 -3.46 2.33 -10.73
C ALA A 100 -4.96 2.11 -10.40
N VAL A 101 -5.36 0.86 -10.17
CA VAL A 101 -6.74 0.52 -9.78
C VAL A 101 -7.11 1.14 -8.43
N LEU A 102 -6.22 1.05 -7.44
CA LEU A 102 -6.46 1.62 -6.11
C LEU A 102 -6.51 3.17 -6.16
N ASN A 103 -5.67 3.82 -6.96
CA ASN A 103 -5.75 5.28 -7.15
C ASN A 103 -7.05 5.69 -7.84
N LEU A 104 -7.53 4.94 -8.82
CA LEU A 104 -8.82 5.22 -9.45
C LEU A 104 -9.97 5.09 -8.44
N ALA A 105 -9.97 4.03 -7.63
CA ALA A 105 -10.95 3.85 -6.57
C ALA A 105 -10.89 4.98 -5.52
N ALA A 106 -9.68 5.38 -5.10
CA ALA A 106 -9.51 6.51 -4.20
C ALA A 106 -10.00 7.83 -4.82
N PHE A 107 -9.67 8.09 -6.09
CA PHE A 107 -10.14 9.28 -6.80
C PHE A 107 -11.67 9.37 -6.81
N LEU A 108 -12.36 8.28 -7.11
CA LEU A 108 -13.83 8.23 -7.09
C LEU A 108 -14.41 8.59 -5.71
N LEU A 109 -13.76 8.18 -4.63
CA LEU A 109 -14.16 8.54 -3.27
C LEU A 109 -13.82 9.99 -2.90
N LEU A 110 -12.73 10.54 -3.45
CA LEU A 110 -12.32 11.92 -3.21
C LEU A 110 -13.28 12.93 -3.88
N VAL A 111 -13.89 12.55 -5.02
CA VAL A 111 -14.81 13.41 -5.79
C VAL A 111 -16.30 13.11 -5.54
N ALA A 112 -16.61 12.11 -4.70
CA ALA A 112 -17.96 11.79 -4.25
C ALA A 112 -18.44 12.77 -3.17
#